data_AF-A0A7S3BV91-F1
#
_entry.id   AF-A0A7S3BV91-F1
#
_cell.length_a   1.000
_cell.length_b   1.000
_cell.length_c   1.000
_cell.angle_alpha   90.00
_cell.angle_beta   90.00
_cell.angle_gamma   90.00
#
_symmetry.space_group_name_H-M   'P 1'
#
loop_
_entity.id
_entity.type
_entity.pdbx_description
1 polymer ?
#
loop_
_entity_poly.entity_id
_entity_poly.type
_entity_poly.pdbx_seq_one_letter_code
_entity_poly.pdbx_strand_id
1 'polypeptide(L)'
;PTYTNHLSTMGWGRRWGGGYRKSATSSAASLSTSTLQRILQQQQAEERRQQEYYVISLRMQKEREQRAAEEQRLEAEHGGKEGLAKWRVENAAKLEQERIAKAQAERKAAAEKVVVDELAALRAELAQLPEGRCSSAPNLDTLELNKSQAKTQFHLNERELEALPKNVVMKEGGKRPSKIAYSAHVIFEAVKAKAGKVMLRTYQQQAFPALARTIVASEITKLEMKHPELVEKGRATAVAKLVSAHKEAGQAVEKARGDLARAQEALAQSQRKRERTGEALREVATVDELLKHGVIDEGTSPHTENAAKPTKKQRTHSPAGTSSGLLVD
;
A
#
# COMPACT_ATOMS: atom_id res chain seq x y z
N PRO A 1 55.60 -37.44 -5.10
CA PRO A 1 54.70 -38.21 -4.21
C PRO A 1 53.47 -38.72 -4.97
N THR A 2 53.57 -39.98 -5.40
CA THR A 2 52.54 -41.03 -5.59
C THR A 2 51.04 -40.69 -5.72
N TYR A 3 50.47 -41.24 -6.79
CA TYR A 3 49.06 -41.45 -7.19
C TYR A 3 48.09 -41.91 -6.08
N THR A 4 46.79 -41.59 -6.18
CA THR A 4 45.75 -42.47 -6.81
C THR A 4 44.34 -41.88 -6.81
N ASN A 5 43.66 -42.11 -7.93
CA ASN A 5 42.22 -41.97 -8.17
C ASN A 5 41.38 -42.85 -7.22
N HIS A 6 40.26 -42.33 -6.74
CA HIS A 6 39.11 -43.14 -6.32
C HIS A 6 37.89 -42.79 -7.17
N LEU A 7 37.79 -43.48 -8.31
CA LEU A 7 36.52 -43.71 -9.00
C LEU A 7 35.74 -44.74 -8.18
N SER A 8 34.62 -44.31 -7.59
CA SER A 8 33.65 -45.18 -6.94
C SER A 8 32.77 -45.85 -8.01
N THR A 9 33.22 -47.00 -8.51
CA THR A 9 32.41 -48.00 -9.22
C THR A 9 31.73 -48.92 -8.20
N MET A 10 30.47 -48.64 -7.88
CA MET A 10 29.51 -49.63 -7.37
C MET A 10 28.39 -49.70 -8.42
N GLY A 11 28.26 -50.72 -9.27
CA GLY A 11 28.37 -52.15 -8.94
C GLY A 11 27.01 -52.72 -8.54
N TRP A 12 25.94 -52.45 -9.30
CA TRP A 12 24.64 -53.11 -9.12
C TRP A 12 24.45 -54.21 -10.15
N GLY A 13 25.20 -55.31 -10.00
CA GLY A 13 24.92 -56.57 -10.65
C GLY A 13 23.94 -57.38 -9.79
N ARG A 14 22.64 -57.37 -10.12
CA ARG A 14 21.70 -58.40 -9.64
C ARG A 14 21.44 -59.40 -10.74
N ARG A 15 22.10 -60.54 -10.59
CA ARG A 15 21.88 -61.81 -11.27
C ARG A 15 20.64 -62.45 -10.65
N TRP A 16 19.53 -62.50 -11.37
CA TRP A 16 18.43 -63.44 -11.09
C TRP A 16 18.33 -64.37 -12.29
N GLY A 17 18.86 -65.58 -12.11
CA GLY A 17 18.66 -66.68 -13.02
C GLY A 17 17.43 -67.48 -12.62
N GLY A 18 16.76 -68.01 -13.65
CA GLY A 18 16.31 -69.40 -13.62
C GLY A 18 14.92 -69.67 -13.08
N GLY A 19 14.07 -70.18 -13.99
CA GLY A 19 13.01 -71.11 -13.64
C GLY A 19 11.61 -70.53 -13.78
N TYR A 20 10.95 -70.90 -14.88
CA TYR A 20 9.58 -71.42 -14.98
C TYR A 20 9.04 -71.14 -16.39
N ARG A 21 9.56 -71.88 -17.39
CA ARG A 21 8.77 -72.15 -18.61
C ARG A 21 7.82 -73.29 -18.29
N LYS A 22 6.68 -72.97 -17.70
CA LYS A 22 5.50 -73.82 -17.83
C LYS A 22 4.99 -73.62 -19.25
N SER A 23 5.05 -74.68 -20.04
CA SER A 23 4.36 -74.82 -21.31
C SER A 23 2.86 -74.66 -21.10
N ALA A 24 2.36 -73.44 -21.28
CA ALA A 24 0.97 -73.21 -21.59
C ALA A 24 0.84 -73.27 -23.12
N THR A 25 0.61 -74.46 -23.66
CA THR A 25 -0.11 -74.60 -24.92
C THR A 25 -1.57 -74.28 -24.63
N SER A 26 -1.86 -72.98 -24.47
CA SER A 26 -3.22 -72.45 -24.47
C SER A 26 -3.39 -71.65 -25.75
N SER A 27 -4.18 -72.22 -26.66
CA SER A 27 -5.05 -71.50 -27.60
C SER A 27 -4.49 -70.22 -28.23
N ALA A 28 -4.14 -70.28 -29.52
CA ALA A 28 -4.01 -69.11 -30.38
C ALA A 28 -5.33 -68.33 -30.59
N ALA A 29 -6.39 -68.64 -29.84
CA ALA A 29 -7.69 -67.99 -29.88
C ALA A 29 -8.07 -67.45 -28.49
N SER A 30 -7.78 -66.16 -28.26
CA SER A 30 -8.51 -65.20 -27.40
C SER A 30 -7.59 -64.13 -26.79
N LEU A 31 -6.64 -63.59 -27.56
CA LEU A 31 -6.27 -62.20 -27.29
C LEU A 31 -7.51 -61.38 -27.64
N SER A 32 -8.21 -60.88 -26.62
CA SER A 32 -9.35 -59.99 -26.83
C SER A 32 -8.90 -58.82 -27.73
N THR A 33 -9.80 -58.32 -28.57
CA THR A 33 -9.52 -57.15 -29.41
C THR A 33 -8.95 -55.98 -28.60
N SER A 34 -9.39 -55.82 -27.34
CA SER A 34 -8.86 -54.84 -26.39
C SER A 34 -7.39 -55.07 -25.99
N THR A 35 -6.96 -56.34 -25.88
CA THR A 35 -5.56 -56.69 -25.57
C THR A 35 -4.66 -56.42 -26.76
N LEU A 36 -5.09 -56.75 -27.99
CA LEU A 36 -4.36 -56.43 -29.22
C LEU A 36 -4.28 -54.91 -29.45
N GLN A 37 -5.37 -54.17 -29.21
CA GLN A 37 -5.37 -52.71 -29.28
C GLN A 37 -4.40 -52.09 -28.26
N ARG A 38 -4.34 -52.63 -27.03
CA ARG A 38 -3.38 -52.17 -26.01
C ARG A 38 -1.93 -52.41 -26.43
N ILE A 39 -1.63 -53.59 -27.00
CA ILE A 39 -0.27 -53.91 -27.49
C ILE A 39 0.11 -53.00 -28.66
N LEU A 40 -0.80 -52.76 -29.61
CA LEU A 40 -0.57 -51.85 -30.73
C LEU A 40 -0.36 -50.40 -30.26
N GLN A 41 -1.15 -49.94 -29.28
CA GLN A 41 -0.96 -48.60 -28.68
C GLN A 41 0.37 -48.50 -27.93
N GLN A 42 0.79 -49.56 -27.24
CA GLN A 42 2.08 -49.61 -26.56
C GLN A 42 3.23 -49.58 -27.57
N GLN A 43 3.15 -50.34 -28.67
CA GLN A 43 4.14 -50.29 -29.74
C GLN A 43 4.22 -48.90 -30.39
N GLN A 44 3.08 -48.28 -30.70
CA GLN A 44 3.06 -46.91 -31.23
C GLN A 44 3.64 -45.89 -30.23
N ALA A 45 3.41 -46.07 -28.93
CA ALA A 45 4.00 -45.21 -27.91
C ALA A 45 5.52 -45.43 -27.78
N GLU A 46 5.99 -46.66 -27.90
CA GLU A 46 7.43 -46.99 -27.88
C GLU A 46 8.14 -46.46 -29.12
N GLU A 47 7.55 -46.58 -30.31
CA GLU A 47 8.07 -45.97 -31.55
C GLU A 47 8.14 -44.45 -31.48
N ARG A 48 7.10 -43.79 -30.93
CA ARG A 48 7.12 -42.33 -30.69
C ARG A 48 8.25 -41.93 -29.75
N ARG A 49 8.45 -42.65 -28.65
CA ARG A 49 9.56 -42.40 -27.73
C ARG A 49 10.91 -42.60 -28.40
N GLN A 50 11.09 -43.64 -29.21
CA GLN A 50 12.32 -43.86 -29.95
C GLN A 50 12.62 -42.74 -30.95
N GLN A 51 11.59 -42.24 -31.64
CA GLN A 51 11.70 -41.07 -32.53
C GLN A 51 12.08 -39.80 -31.76
N GLU A 52 11.44 -39.55 -30.60
CA GLU A 52 11.78 -38.42 -29.74
C GLU A 52 13.24 -38.50 -29.25
N TYR A 53 13.70 -39.67 -28.79
CA TYR A 53 15.09 -39.88 -28.39
C TYR A 53 16.06 -39.62 -29.54
N TYR A 54 15.74 -40.11 -30.75
CA TYR A 54 16.56 -39.88 -31.92
C TYR A 54 16.65 -38.39 -32.26
N VAL A 55 15.54 -37.66 -32.25
CA VAL A 55 15.52 -36.21 -32.50
C VAL A 55 16.32 -35.44 -31.43
N ILE A 56 16.18 -35.79 -30.16
CA ILE A 56 16.96 -35.19 -29.07
C ILE A 56 18.45 -35.48 -29.26
N SER A 57 18.83 -36.72 -29.58
CA SER A 57 20.23 -37.08 -29.81
C SER A 57 20.85 -36.32 -30.99
N LEU A 58 20.10 -36.13 -32.09
CA LEU A 58 20.52 -35.34 -33.24
C LEU A 58 20.70 -33.86 -32.88
N ARG A 59 19.78 -33.29 -32.10
CA ARG A 59 19.92 -31.91 -31.62
C ARG A 59 21.15 -31.76 -30.73
N MET A 60 21.34 -32.68 -29.78
CA MET A 60 22.51 -32.67 -28.90
C MET A 60 23.82 -32.82 -29.67
N GLN A 61 23.84 -33.64 -30.73
CA GLN A 61 24.99 -33.80 -31.59
C GLN A 61 25.30 -32.51 -32.37
N LYS A 62 24.28 -31.89 -32.98
CA LYS A 62 24.44 -30.59 -33.67
C LYS A 62 24.91 -29.49 -32.72
N GLU A 63 24.37 -29.43 -31.50
CA GLU A 63 24.83 -28.47 -30.49
C GLU A 63 26.28 -28.71 -30.08
N ARG A 64 26.72 -29.98 -29.96
CA ARG A 64 28.13 -30.32 -29.69
C ARG A 64 29.04 -29.89 -30.83
N GLU A 65 28.64 -30.16 -32.08
CA GLU A 65 29.39 -29.75 -33.27
C GLU A 65 29.50 -28.22 -33.37
N GLN A 66 28.41 -27.50 -33.09
CA GLN A 66 28.41 -26.04 -33.04
C GLN A 66 29.32 -25.50 -31.94
N ARG A 67 29.23 -26.03 -30.71
CA ARG A 67 30.12 -25.63 -29.61
C ARG A 67 31.58 -25.93 -29.91
N ALA A 68 31.87 -27.06 -30.55
CA ALA A 68 33.24 -27.41 -30.96
C ALA A 68 33.76 -26.45 -32.04
N ALA A 69 32.93 -26.08 -33.02
CA ALA A 69 33.30 -25.10 -34.05
C ALA A 69 33.52 -23.70 -33.47
N GLU A 70 32.68 -23.27 -32.52
CA GLU A 70 32.84 -22.03 -31.78
C GLU A 70 34.11 -22.04 -30.91
N GLU A 71 34.41 -23.15 -30.23
CA GLU A 71 35.63 -23.27 -29.43
C GLU A 71 36.89 -23.23 -30.29
N GLN A 72 36.90 -23.90 -31.45
CA GLN A 72 38.01 -23.80 -32.41
C GLN A 72 38.19 -22.38 -32.94
N ARG A 73 37.09 -21.68 -33.22
CA ARG A 73 37.13 -20.28 -33.65
C ARG A 73 37.70 -19.38 -32.56
N LEU A 74 37.27 -19.54 -31.31
CA LEU A 74 37.78 -18.79 -30.17
C LEU A 74 39.26 -19.13 -29.87
N GLU A 75 39.67 -20.40 -30.02
CA GLU A 75 41.07 -20.80 -29.91
C GLU A 75 41.92 -20.09 -30.99
N ALA A 76 41.43 -19.97 -32.22
CA ALA A 76 42.12 -19.25 -33.29
C ALA A 76 42.20 -17.73 -33.05
N GLU A 77 41.10 -17.11 -32.60
CA GLU A 77 41.03 -15.67 -32.31
C GLU A 77 41.92 -15.26 -31.12
N HIS A 78 42.12 -16.14 -30.14
CA HIS A 78 42.90 -15.86 -28.93
C HIS A 78 44.32 -16.46 -28.92
N GLY A 79 44.82 -16.94 -30.04
CA GLY A 79 46.22 -17.38 -30.17
C GLY A 79 46.52 -18.75 -29.54
N GLY A 80 45.52 -19.64 -29.50
CA GLY A 80 45.62 -21.01 -28.99
C GLY A 80 44.95 -21.24 -27.64
N LYS A 81 44.98 -22.49 -27.18
CA LYS A 81 44.28 -22.95 -25.96
C LYS A 81 44.67 -22.18 -24.70
N GLU A 82 45.94 -21.82 -24.57
CA GLU A 82 46.44 -21.07 -23.41
C GLU A 82 45.98 -19.61 -23.42
N GLY A 83 45.93 -18.98 -24.60
CA GLY A 83 45.41 -17.62 -24.76
C GLY A 83 43.90 -17.56 -24.52
N LEU A 84 43.15 -18.57 -25.00
CA LEU A 84 41.73 -18.73 -24.70
C LEU A 84 41.47 -18.94 -23.20
N ALA A 85 42.29 -19.75 -22.53
CA ALA A 85 42.16 -19.97 -21.09
C ALA A 85 42.39 -18.69 -20.28
N LYS A 86 43.44 -17.92 -20.62
CA LYS A 86 43.70 -16.59 -20.01
C LYS A 86 42.54 -15.63 -20.26
N TRP A 87 42.07 -15.55 -21.50
CA TRP A 87 40.92 -14.71 -21.85
C TRP A 87 39.65 -15.12 -21.09
N ARG A 88 39.36 -16.41 -20.94
CA ARG A 88 38.21 -16.91 -20.17
C ARG A 88 38.27 -16.45 -18.70
N VAL A 89 39.45 -16.54 -18.08
CA VAL A 89 39.66 -16.08 -16.69
C VAL A 89 39.54 -14.57 -16.58
N GLU A 90 40.17 -13.81 -17.47
CA GLU A 90 40.10 -12.34 -17.48
C GLU A 90 38.69 -11.83 -17.76
N ASN A 91 37.99 -12.44 -18.72
CA ASN A 91 36.62 -12.08 -19.07
C ASN A 91 35.64 -12.44 -17.93
N ALA A 92 35.82 -13.60 -17.29
CA ALA A 92 35.04 -13.96 -16.10
C ALA A 92 35.27 -12.96 -14.95
N ALA A 93 36.52 -12.54 -14.73
CA ALA A 93 36.86 -11.54 -13.72
C ALA A 93 36.24 -10.15 -14.05
N LYS A 94 36.28 -9.72 -15.32
CA LYS A 94 35.63 -8.47 -15.77
C LYS A 94 34.12 -8.52 -15.58
N LEU A 95 33.46 -9.59 -16.02
CA LEU A 95 32.01 -9.76 -15.85
C LEU A 95 31.60 -9.79 -14.38
N GLU A 96 32.42 -10.38 -13.50
CA GLU A 96 32.15 -10.39 -12.07
C GLU A 96 32.33 -8.99 -11.46
N GLN A 97 33.37 -8.25 -11.84
CA GLN A 97 33.54 -6.86 -11.43
C GLN A 97 32.37 -5.97 -11.90
N GLU A 98 31.90 -6.14 -13.13
CA GLU A 98 30.73 -5.43 -13.66
C GLU A 98 29.45 -5.78 -12.88
N ARG A 99 29.24 -7.05 -12.53
CA ARG A 99 28.10 -7.47 -11.69
C ARG A 99 28.16 -6.85 -10.30
N ILE A 100 29.33 -6.86 -9.66
CA ILE A 100 29.52 -6.25 -8.34
C ILE A 100 29.31 -4.74 -8.42
N ALA A 101 29.88 -4.07 -9.42
CA ALA A 101 29.71 -2.63 -9.63
C ALA A 101 28.24 -2.26 -9.87
N LYS A 102 27.52 -3.04 -10.68
CA LYS A 102 26.09 -2.87 -10.92
C LYS A 102 25.28 -3.08 -9.63
N ALA A 103 25.55 -4.14 -8.88
CA ALA A 103 24.88 -4.40 -7.61
C ALA A 103 25.15 -3.31 -6.57
N GLN A 104 26.37 -2.76 -6.52
CA GLN A 104 26.70 -1.64 -5.66
C GLN A 104 26.00 -0.34 -6.09
N ALA A 105 25.91 -0.07 -7.39
CA ALA A 105 25.17 1.08 -7.92
C ALA A 105 23.67 0.97 -7.60
N GLU A 106 23.08 -0.21 -7.76
CA GLU A 106 21.67 -0.48 -7.42
C GLU A 106 21.42 -0.31 -5.91
N ARG A 107 22.33 -0.79 -5.05
CA ARG A 107 22.24 -0.59 -3.59
C ARG A 107 22.32 0.88 -3.20
N LYS A 108 23.23 1.64 -3.81
CA LYS A 108 23.35 3.10 -3.58
C LYS A 108 22.08 3.82 -4.03
N ALA A 109 21.59 3.54 -5.23
CA ALA A 109 20.35 4.10 -5.76
C ALA A 109 19.14 3.77 -4.88
N ALA A 110 19.06 2.54 -4.35
CA ALA A 110 18.01 2.15 -3.42
C ALA A 110 18.10 2.93 -2.10
N ALA A 111 19.30 3.10 -1.54
CA ALA A 111 19.50 3.90 -0.32
C ALA A 111 19.15 5.38 -0.53
N GLU A 112 19.56 5.98 -1.65
CA GLU A 112 19.18 7.34 -2.04
C GLU A 112 17.67 7.48 -2.15
N LYS A 113 16.99 6.51 -2.78
CA LYS A 113 15.54 6.52 -2.92
C LYS A 113 14.84 6.55 -1.56
N VAL A 114 15.31 5.77 -0.59
CA VAL A 114 14.74 5.76 0.77
C VAL A 114 14.83 7.15 1.40
N VAL A 115 15.96 7.84 1.27
CA VAL A 115 16.14 9.20 1.80
C VAL A 115 15.25 10.20 1.07
N VAL A 116 15.17 10.13 -0.25
CA VAL A 116 14.29 10.99 -1.08
C VAL A 116 12.83 10.79 -0.70
N ASP A 117 12.40 9.54 -0.49
CA ASP A 117 11.04 9.21 -0.08
C ASP A 117 10.72 9.71 1.34
N GLU A 118 11.67 9.62 2.29
CA GLU A 118 11.54 10.16 3.66
C GLU A 118 11.45 11.69 3.65
N LEU A 119 12.34 12.38 2.91
CA LEU A 119 12.30 13.84 2.72
C LEU A 119 10.97 14.27 2.10
N ALA A 120 10.51 13.56 1.07
CA ALA A 120 9.26 13.88 0.40
C ALA A 120 8.04 13.69 1.31
N ALA A 121 8.03 12.62 2.11
CA ALA A 121 6.98 12.36 3.08
C ALA A 121 6.95 13.44 4.17
N LEU A 122 8.10 13.76 4.78
CA LEU A 122 8.19 14.79 5.83
C LEU A 122 7.77 16.17 5.33
N ARG A 123 8.14 16.55 4.09
CA ARG A 123 7.74 17.84 3.51
C ARG A 123 6.24 17.90 3.19
N ALA A 124 5.68 16.83 2.66
CA ALA A 124 4.24 16.75 2.43
C ALA A 124 3.46 16.82 3.75
N GLU A 125 3.96 16.12 4.77
CA GLU A 125 3.43 16.15 6.13
C GLU A 125 3.45 17.57 6.73
N LEU A 126 4.59 18.26 6.62
CA LEU A 126 4.75 19.63 7.11
C LEU A 126 3.72 20.59 6.49
N ALA A 127 3.43 20.43 5.20
CA ALA A 127 2.48 21.27 4.47
C ALA A 127 1.02 21.03 4.91
N GLN A 128 0.70 19.85 5.44
CA GLN A 128 -0.65 19.50 5.90
C GLN A 128 -0.90 19.90 7.36
N LEU A 129 0.16 20.15 8.14
CA LEU A 129 0.02 20.51 9.54
C LEU A 129 -0.49 21.95 9.69
N PRO A 130 -1.51 22.18 10.53
CA PRO A 130 -2.09 23.50 10.70
C PRO A 130 -1.04 24.47 11.24
N GLU A 131 -1.04 25.68 10.68
CA GLU A 131 -0.24 26.80 11.14
C GLU A 131 -0.85 27.36 12.42
N GLY A 132 -0.71 26.64 13.53
CA GLY A 132 -1.06 27.18 14.84
C GLY A 132 -0.27 28.47 15.08
N ARG A 133 -0.93 29.54 15.55
CA ARG A 133 -0.25 30.76 15.98
C ARG A 133 0.68 30.38 17.15
N CYS A 134 1.97 30.27 16.87
CA CYS A 134 3.00 29.94 17.83
C CYS A 134 3.06 30.99 18.95
N SER A 135 2.35 30.75 20.04
CA SER A 135 2.71 31.32 21.34
C SER A 135 3.42 30.21 22.11
N SER A 136 4.75 30.17 21.97
CA SER A 136 5.67 29.16 22.52
C SER A 136 5.45 27.72 22.04
N ALA A 137 6.40 27.20 21.26
CA ALA A 137 6.48 25.75 21.07
C ALA A 137 6.74 25.13 22.45
N PRO A 138 5.91 24.18 22.92
CA PRO A 138 6.17 23.52 24.19
C PRO A 138 7.52 22.80 24.11
N ASN A 139 8.43 23.09 25.03
CA ASN A 139 9.71 22.41 25.06
C ASN A 139 9.48 20.94 25.50
N LEU A 140 9.87 19.98 24.65
CA LEU A 140 9.76 18.53 24.91
C LEU A 140 10.40 18.12 26.24
N ASP A 141 11.46 18.82 26.63
CA ASP A 141 12.20 18.53 27.87
C ASP A 141 11.42 19.00 29.11
N THR A 142 10.49 19.95 28.93
CA THR A 142 9.63 20.47 29.99
C THR A 142 8.22 19.86 30.00
N LEU A 143 7.85 19.16 28.93
CA LEU A 143 6.55 18.53 28.80
C LEU A 143 6.52 17.23 29.61
N GLU A 144 5.74 17.22 30.68
CA GLU A 144 5.55 16.04 31.53
C GLU A 144 4.26 15.30 31.21
N LEU A 145 4.37 13.99 31.01
CA LEU A 145 3.25 13.06 30.82
C LEU A 145 3.08 12.19 32.07
N ASN A 146 1.85 12.00 32.52
CA ASN A 146 1.58 11.09 33.64
C ASN A 146 1.50 9.62 33.17
N LYS A 147 1.62 8.66 34.11
CA LYS A 147 1.60 7.21 33.82
C LYS A 147 0.35 6.79 33.03
N SER A 148 -0.82 7.34 33.36
CA SER A 148 -2.08 7.02 32.68
C SER A 148 -2.10 7.51 31.23
N GLN A 149 -1.65 8.75 30.97
CA GLN A 149 -1.53 9.31 29.63
C GLN A 149 -0.53 8.51 28.80
N ALA A 150 0.63 8.17 29.38
CA ALA A 150 1.63 7.36 28.70
C ALA A 150 1.09 5.97 28.29
N LYS A 151 0.27 5.33 29.15
CA LYS A 151 -0.35 4.02 28.88
C LYS A 151 -1.47 4.11 27.84
N THR A 152 -2.39 5.07 27.97
CA THR A 152 -3.57 5.17 27.09
C THR A 152 -3.24 5.76 25.74
N GLN A 153 -2.37 6.77 25.69
CA GLN A 153 -2.08 7.53 24.47
C GLN A 153 -0.95 6.92 23.64
N PHE A 154 0.00 6.22 24.27
CA PHE A 154 1.18 5.66 23.59
C PHE A 154 1.25 4.13 23.65
N HIS A 155 0.23 3.48 24.21
CA HIS A 155 0.15 2.02 24.34
C HIS A 155 1.40 1.39 24.97
N LEU A 156 2.04 2.11 25.91
CA LEU A 156 3.17 1.59 26.67
C LEU A 156 2.65 0.69 27.80
N ASN A 157 3.24 -0.49 27.95
CA ASN A 157 2.90 -1.44 29.00
C ASN A 157 3.51 -0.99 30.34
N GLU A 158 2.98 -1.49 31.47
CA GLU A 158 3.50 -1.12 32.80
C GLU A 158 4.97 -1.45 33.00
N ARG A 159 5.42 -2.60 32.46
CA ARG A 159 6.84 -2.99 32.47
C ARG A 159 7.73 -2.01 31.71
N GLU A 160 7.24 -1.51 30.57
CA GLU A 160 7.97 -0.55 29.73
C GLU A 160 8.05 0.80 30.45
N LEU A 161 6.93 1.28 31.00
CA LEU A 161 6.88 2.52 31.77
C LEU A 161 7.72 2.48 33.06
N GLU A 162 7.88 1.32 33.68
CA GLU A 162 8.71 1.18 34.88
C GLU A 162 10.20 1.25 34.58
N ALA A 163 10.61 0.82 33.38
CA ALA A 163 11.99 0.86 32.91
C ALA A 163 12.43 2.27 32.42
N LEU A 164 11.49 3.18 32.16
CA LEU A 164 11.80 4.52 31.69
C LEU A 164 12.23 5.46 32.83
N PRO A 165 13.21 6.35 32.57
CA PRO A 165 13.52 7.46 33.46
C PRO A 165 12.26 8.25 33.84
N LYS A 166 12.04 8.45 35.13
CA LYS A 166 10.82 9.05 35.68
C LYS A 166 11.13 10.10 36.74
N ASN A 167 10.42 11.21 36.68
CA ASN A 167 10.45 12.26 37.69
C ASN A 167 9.48 11.88 38.81
N VAL A 168 10.05 11.55 39.97
CA VAL A 168 9.29 11.19 41.17
C VAL A 168 9.21 12.40 42.09
N VAL A 169 8.01 12.98 42.20
CA VAL A 169 7.76 14.06 43.16
C VAL A 169 7.32 13.43 44.48
N MET A 170 8.14 13.56 45.50
CA MET A 170 7.79 13.21 46.88
C MET A 170 7.29 14.44 47.62
N LYS A 171 6.18 14.31 48.36
CA LYS A 171 5.78 15.33 49.34
C LYS A 171 6.70 15.21 50.56
N GLU A 172 7.07 16.33 51.18
CA GLU A 172 7.89 16.33 52.40
C GLU A 172 7.30 15.41 53.46
N GLY A 173 8.13 14.50 54.00
CA GLY A 173 7.73 13.50 55.00
C GLY A 173 6.98 12.27 54.47
N GLY A 174 6.71 12.16 53.16
CA GLY A 174 5.99 11.04 52.57
C GLY A 174 6.87 9.81 52.27
N LYS A 175 6.44 8.61 52.70
CA LYS A 175 7.08 7.32 52.35
C LYS A 175 6.78 6.83 50.93
N ARG A 176 5.83 7.45 50.22
CA ARG A 176 5.39 7.04 48.87
C ARG A 176 5.42 8.22 47.88
N PRO A 177 5.73 7.96 46.60
CA PRO A 177 5.62 8.95 45.53
C PRO A 177 4.25 9.60 45.50
N SER A 178 4.20 10.93 45.43
CA SER A 178 2.93 11.66 45.28
C SER A 178 2.53 11.81 43.81
N LYS A 179 3.51 11.95 42.91
CA LYS A 179 3.32 12.02 41.46
C LYS A 179 4.51 11.37 40.76
N ILE A 180 4.23 10.54 39.76
CA ILE A 180 5.22 10.02 38.82
C ILE A 180 4.92 10.65 37.47
N ALA A 181 5.88 11.42 36.97
CA ALA A 181 5.85 12.04 35.66
C ALA A 181 6.98 11.48 34.80
N TYR A 182 6.74 11.45 33.49
CA TYR A 182 7.73 11.08 32.48
C TYR A 182 7.91 12.27 31.56
N SER A 183 9.15 12.61 31.19
CA SER A 183 9.34 13.63 30.16
C SER A 183 8.83 13.10 28.82
N ALA A 184 8.22 13.97 28.02
CA ALA A 184 7.71 13.62 26.70
C ALA A 184 8.82 13.10 25.79
N HIS A 185 10.04 13.64 25.91
CA HIS A 185 11.22 13.14 25.20
C HIS A 185 11.47 11.64 25.45
N VAL A 186 11.46 11.21 26.71
CA VAL A 186 11.71 9.81 27.10
C VAL A 186 10.59 8.88 26.59
N ILE A 187 9.34 9.32 26.71
CA ILE A 187 8.19 8.56 26.17
C ILE A 187 8.29 8.45 24.64
N PHE A 188 8.63 9.54 23.96
CA PHE A 188 8.68 9.57 22.49
C PHE A 188 9.79 8.69 21.94
N GLU A 189 10.98 8.70 22.55
CA GLU A 189 12.07 7.79 22.17
C GLU A 189 11.69 6.31 22.39
N ALA A 190 11.04 5.99 23.52
CA ALA A 190 10.55 4.64 23.79
C ALA A 190 9.52 4.17 22.76
N VAL A 191 8.57 5.04 22.39
CA VAL A 191 7.52 4.74 21.41
C VAL A 191 8.08 4.61 20.01
N LYS A 192 9.05 5.45 19.65
CA LYS A 192 9.76 5.39 18.36
C LYS A 192 10.45 4.04 18.17
N ALA A 193 11.04 3.48 19.22
CA ALA A 193 11.65 2.15 19.18
C ALA A 193 10.62 1.01 19.06
N LYS A 194 9.40 1.19 19.60
CA LYS A 194 8.35 0.16 19.65
C LYS A 194 7.41 0.16 18.42
N ALA A 195 6.83 1.31 18.09
CA ALA A 195 5.75 1.47 17.11
C ALA A 195 6.21 2.11 15.79
N GLY A 196 7.48 2.51 15.71
CA GLY A 196 8.06 3.20 14.56
C GLY A 196 7.71 4.69 14.51
N LYS A 197 8.50 5.45 13.74
CA LYS A 197 8.38 6.92 13.65
C LYS A 197 7.03 7.41 13.12
N VAL A 198 6.35 6.61 12.29
CA VAL A 198 5.12 7.03 11.60
C VAL A 198 3.95 7.14 12.58
N MET A 199 3.71 6.11 13.41
CA MET A 199 2.61 6.13 14.39
C MET A 199 2.80 7.22 15.45
N LEU A 200 4.04 7.41 15.92
CA LEU A 200 4.37 8.48 16.87
C LEU A 200 4.05 9.86 16.27
N ARG A 201 4.41 10.09 15.00
CA ARG A 201 4.10 11.34 14.30
C ARG A 201 2.60 11.55 14.18
N THR A 202 1.84 10.56 13.71
CA THR A 202 0.37 10.67 13.62
C THR A 202 -0.26 11.09 14.94
N TYR A 203 0.19 10.52 16.05
CA TYR A 203 -0.27 10.92 17.38
C TYR A 203 0.12 12.36 17.71
N GLN A 204 1.38 12.76 17.49
CA GLN A 204 1.86 14.12 17.75
C GLN A 204 1.06 15.16 16.95
N GLN A 205 0.69 14.85 15.71
CA GLN A 205 -0.14 15.74 14.88
C GLN A 205 -1.53 15.97 15.49
N GLN A 206 -2.15 14.91 16.05
CA GLN A 206 -3.48 14.97 16.65
C GLN A 206 -3.47 15.67 18.02
N ALA A 207 -2.50 15.34 18.87
CA ALA A 207 -2.47 15.79 20.25
C ALA A 207 -1.72 17.13 20.42
N PHE A 208 -0.66 17.36 19.64
CA PHE A 208 0.24 18.51 19.79
C PHE A 208 0.73 19.03 18.41
N PRO A 209 -0.15 19.60 17.57
CA PRO A 209 0.17 19.92 16.17
C PRO A 209 1.35 20.90 16.00
N ALA A 210 1.45 21.91 16.89
CA ALA A 210 2.57 22.86 16.87
C ALA A 210 3.92 22.18 17.14
N LEU A 211 3.94 21.23 18.07
CA LEU A 211 5.13 20.45 18.43
C LEU A 211 5.50 19.49 17.30
N ALA A 212 4.51 18.82 16.69
CA ALA A 212 4.72 17.95 15.54
C ALA A 212 5.39 18.70 14.38
N ARG A 213 4.95 19.94 14.11
CA ARG A 213 5.54 20.80 13.08
C ARG A 213 7.03 21.10 13.35
N THR A 214 7.38 21.43 14.59
CA THR A 214 8.79 21.68 14.99
C THR A 214 9.64 20.42 14.86
N ILE A 215 9.14 19.26 15.27
CA ILE A 215 9.85 17.99 15.17
C ILE A 215 10.10 17.65 13.70
N VAL A 216 9.06 17.67 12.86
CA VAL A 216 9.15 17.39 11.42
C VAL A 216 10.12 18.36 10.74
N ALA A 217 10.04 19.66 11.04
CA ALA A 217 10.99 20.65 10.51
C ALA A 217 12.44 20.31 10.91
N SER A 218 12.68 19.94 12.16
CA SER A 218 14.03 19.56 12.62
C SER A 218 14.55 18.28 11.98
N GLU A 219 13.68 17.31 11.69
CA GLU A 219 14.06 16.07 10.99
C GLU A 219 14.40 16.36 9.52
N ILE A 220 13.64 17.23 8.86
CA ILE A 220 13.95 17.71 7.51
C ILE A 220 15.34 18.36 7.49
N THR A 221 15.62 19.33 8.38
CA THR A 221 16.92 20.00 8.44
C THR A 221 18.07 19.01 8.68
N LYS A 222 17.89 18.03 9.57
CA LYS A 222 18.89 16.98 9.82
C LYS A 222 19.15 16.11 8.59
N LEU A 223 18.12 15.78 7.80
CA LEU A 223 18.26 14.99 6.58
C LEU A 223 18.89 15.81 5.45
N GLU A 224 18.52 17.09 5.31
CA GLU A 224 19.11 18.02 4.34
C GLU A 224 20.60 18.24 4.58
N MET A 225 21.01 18.36 5.85
CA MET A 225 22.43 18.48 6.20
C MET A 225 23.23 17.20 5.90
N LYS A 226 22.61 16.02 6.03
CA LYS A 226 23.28 14.73 5.79
C LYS A 226 23.37 14.36 4.32
N HIS A 227 22.39 14.79 3.52
CA HIS A 227 22.23 14.41 2.12
C HIS A 227 21.87 15.63 1.24
N PRO A 228 22.73 16.67 1.18
CA PRO A 228 22.45 17.89 0.42
C PRO A 228 22.16 17.62 -1.07
N GLU A 229 22.78 16.60 -1.66
CA GLU A 229 22.62 16.18 -3.04
C GLU A 229 21.22 15.61 -3.37
N LEU A 230 20.46 15.17 -2.35
CA LEU A 230 19.14 14.56 -2.51
C LEU A 230 17.99 15.54 -2.24
N VAL A 231 18.29 16.75 -1.78
CA VAL A 231 17.31 17.75 -1.33
C VAL A 231 16.35 18.16 -2.45
N GLU A 232 16.88 18.48 -3.63
CA GLU A 232 16.06 18.90 -4.78
C GLU A 232 15.22 17.74 -5.35
N LYS A 233 15.79 16.52 -5.40
CA LYS A 233 15.03 15.32 -5.78
C LYS A 233 13.86 15.09 -4.82
N GLY A 234 14.13 15.14 -3.50
CA GLY A 234 13.10 15.04 -2.47
C GLY A 234 12.04 16.14 -2.57
N ARG A 235 12.43 17.36 -2.95
CA ARG A 235 11.52 18.50 -3.12
C ARG A 235 10.57 18.27 -4.29
N ALA A 236 11.11 17.88 -5.45
CA ALA A 236 10.31 17.58 -6.63
C ALA A 236 9.30 16.46 -6.35
N THR A 237 9.73 15.38 -5.68
CA THR A 237 8.84 14.29 -5.28
C THR A 237 7.77 14.73 -4.28
N ALA A 238 8.10 15.60 -3.31
CA ALA A 238 7.13 16.16 -2.38
C ALA A 238 6.04 16.97 -3.10
N VAL A 239 6.45 17.84 -4.04
CA VAL A 239 5.53 18.66 -4.84
C VAL A 239 4.61 17.77 -5.66
N ALA A 240 5.13 16.73 -6.32
CA ALA A 240 4.30 15.80 -7.08
C ALA A 240 3.23 15.12 -6.20
N LYS A 241 3.61 14.67 -4.99
CA LYS A 241 2.68 14.06 -4.01
C LYS A 241 1.62 15.06 -3.53
N LEU A 242 2.00 16.31 -3.26
CA LEU A 242 1.05 17.34 -2.84
C LEU A 242 0.07 17.72 -3.95
N VAL A 243 0.54 17.79 -5.20
CA VAL A 243 -0.32 18.05 -6.36
C VAL A 243 -1.31 16.91 -6.59
N SER A 244 -0.88 15.65 -6.48
CA SER A 244 -1.80 14.51 -6.61
C SER A 244 -2.84 14.50 -5.50
N ALA A 245 -2.43 14.69 -4.24
CA ALA A 245 -3.33 14.77 -3.11
C ALA A 245 -4.34 15.92 -3.25
N HIS A 246 -3.91 17.08 -3.75
CA HIS A 246 -4.81 18.20 -4.02
C HIS A 246 -5.86 17.83 -5.09
N LYS A 247 -5.45 17.19 -6.19
CA LYS A 247 -6.38 16.77 -7.25
C LYS A 247 -7.41 15.76 -6.72
N GLU A 248 -6.97 14.78 -5.95
CA GLU A 248 -7.85 13.78 -5.32
C GLU A 248 -8.85 14.43 -4.35
N ALA A 249 -8.39 15.36 -3.52
CA ALA A 249 -9.26 16.12 -2.62
C ALA A 249 -10.30 16.94 -3.41
N GLY A 250 -9.91 17.57 -4.52
CA GLY A 250 -10.82 18.29 -5.42
C GLY A 250 -11.93 17.40 -5.97
N GLN A 251 -11.57 16.21 -6.49
CA GLN A 251 -12.53 15.23 -7.00
C GLN A 251 -13.48 14.72 -5.91
N ALA A 252 -12.97 14.49 -4.69
CA ALA A 252 -13.79 14.07 -3.56
C ALA A 252 -14.84 15.13 -3.19
N VAL A 253 -14.46 16.42 -3.21
CA VAL A 253 -15.38 17.54 -2.97
C VAL A 253 -16.44 17.63 -4.07
N GLU A 254 -16.07 17.47 -5.34
CA GLU A 254 -17.03 17.46 -6.45
C GLU A 254 -18.06 16.33 -6.32
N LYS A 255 -17.60 15.12 -5.98
CA LYS A 255 -18.49 13.98 -5.72
C LYS A 255 -19.44 14.25 -4.56
N ALA A 256 -18.93 14.76 -3.43
CA ALA A 256 -19.76 15.11 -2.27
C ALA A 256 -20.80 16.20 -2.60
N ARG A 257 -20.46 17.17 -3.44
CA ARG A 257 -21.42 18.18 -3.94
C ARG A 257 -22.52 17.55 -4.79
N GLY A 258 -22.17 16.62 -5.68
CA GLY A 258 -23.15 15.86 -6.46
C GLY A 258 -24.09 15.02 -5.59
N ASP A 259 -23.55 14.39 -4.53
CA ASP A 259 -24.35 13.63 -3.56
C ASP A 259 -25.32 14.51 -2.78
N LEU A 260 -24.86 15.69 -2.36
CA LEU A 260 -25.69 16.67 -1.65
C LEU A 260 -26.82 17.20 -2.54
N ALA A 261 -26.54 17.51 -3.81
CA ALA A 261 -27.57 17.91 -4.77
C ALA A 261 -28.64 16.82 -4.94
N ARG A 262 -28.23 15.55 -5.09
CA ARG A 262 -29.17 14.41 -5.18
C ARG A 262 -30.01 14.23 -3.92
N ALA A 263 -29.40 14.41 -2.73
CA ALA A 263 -30.11 14.34 -1.47
C ALA A 263 -31.16 15.46 -1.34
N GLN A 264 -30.84 16.67 -1.79
CA GLN A 264 -31.76 17.81 -1.83
C GLN A 264 -32.92 17.58 -2.82
N GLU A 265 -32.64 17.04 -4.00
CA GLU A 265 -33.68 16.67 -4.98
C GLU A 265 -34.63 15.60 -4.45
N ALA A 266 -34.12 14.56 -3.80
CA ALA A 266 -34.92 13.51 -3.17
C ALA A 266 -35.81 14.07 -2.05
N LEU A 267 -35.29 15.00 -1.24
CA LEU A 267 -36.06 15.67 -0.19
C LEU A 267 -37.19 16.52 -0.79
N ALA A 268 -36.93 17.29 -1.85
CA ALA A 268 -37.95 18.08 -2.54
C ALA A 268 -39.05 17.20 -3.16
N GLN A 269 -38.70 16.04 -3.73
CA GLN A 269 -39.69 15.07 -4.23
C GLN A 269 -40.53 14.47 -3.10
N SER A 270 -39.91 14.14 -1.97
CA SER A 270 -40.61 13.64 -0.78
C SER A 270 -41.59 14.67 -0.22
N GLN A 271 -41.20 15.94 -0.15
CA GLN A 271 -42.08 17.05 0.26
C GLN A 271 -43.28 17.20 -0.67
N ARG A 272 -43.06 17.25 -2.00
CA ARG A 272 -44.16 17.30 -2.98
C ARG A 272 -45.10 16.11 -2.88
N LYS A 273 -44.57 14.91 -2.62
CA LYS A 273 -45.39 13.71 -2.40
C LYS A 273 -46.20 13.83 -1.10
N ARG A 274 -45.60 14.34 -0.03
CA ARG A 274 -46.28 14.61 1.25
C ARG A 274 -47.39 15.64 1.09
N GLU A 275 -47.16 16.71 0.34
CA GLU A 275 -48.17 17.73 0.03
C GLU A 275 -49.34 17.14 -0.74
N ARG A 276 -49.08 16.44 -1.85
CA ARG A 276 -50.13 15.77 -2.65
C ARG A 276 -50.91 14.73 -1.87
N THR A 277 -50.23 13.95 -1.03
CA THR A 277 -50.90 12.96 -0.17
C THR A 277 -51.71 13.63 0.93
N GLY A 278 -51.23 14.73 1.52
CA GLY A 278 -51.99 15.54 2.46
C GLY A 278 -53.22 16.18 1.83
N GLU A 279 -53.12 16.70 0.61
CA GLU A 279 -54.25 17.23 -0.17
C GLU A 279 -55.28 16.13 -0.47
N ALA A 280 -54.84 14.99 -1.00
CA ALA A 280 -55.72 13.86 -1.28
C ALA A 280 -56.42 13.32 0.00
N LEU A 281 -55.71 13.30 1.13
CA LEU A 281 -56.30 12.92 2.41
C LEU A 281 -57.37 13.92 2.87
N ARG A 282 -57.19 15.23 2.62
CA ARG A 282 -58.20 16.25 2.92
C ARG A 282 -59.47 16.14 2.08
N GLU A 283 -59.39 15.54 0.89
CA GLU A 283 -60.55 15.28 0.03
C GLU A 283 -61.36 14.05 0.46
N VAL A 284 -60.73 13.07 1.11
CA VAL A 284 -61.32 11.74 1.35
C VAL A 284 -61.63 11.47 2.83
N ALA A 285 -60.83 11.98 3.76
CA ALA A 285 -60.95 11.68 5.19
C ALA A 285 -61.72 12.76 5.95
N THR A 286 -62.33 12.37 7.07
CA THR A 286 -63.02 13.32 7.96
C THR A 286 -62.01 14.15 8.77
N VAL A 287 -62.45 15.31 9.28
CA VAL A 287 -61.60 16.24 10.05
C VAL A 287 -60.99 15.56 11.28
N ASP A 288 -61.76 14.73 11.99
CA ASP A 288 -61.29 13.99 13.17
C ASP A 288 -60.21 12.95 12.81
N GLU A 289 -60.33 12.29 11.65
CA GLU A 289 -59.32 11.34 11.16
C GLU A 289 -58.03 12.07 10.76
N LEU A 290 -58.14 13.25 10.14
CA LEU A 290 -56.98 14.07 9.75
C LEU A 290 -56.24 14.65 10.97
N LEU A 291 -56.97 15.05 12.01
CA LEU A 291 -56.40 15.49 13.29
C LEU A 291 -55.68 14.34 14.00
N LYS A 292 -56.31 13.16 14.07
CA LYS A 292 -55.74 11.96 14.70
C LYS A 292 -54.43 11.50 14.05
N HIS A 293 -54.27 11.74 12.74
CA HIS A 293 -53.07 11.38 11.98
C HIS A 293 -52.07 12.53 11.78
N GLY A 294 -52.29 13.70 12.38
CA GLY A 294 -51.36 14.83 12.32
C GLY A 294 -51.20 15.43 10.92
N VAL A 295 -52.24 15.33 10.08
CA VAL A 295 -52.27 15.89 8.71
C VAL A 295 -52.70 17.38 8.75
N ILE A 296 -53.44 17.76 9.79
CA ILE A 296 -53.83 19.14 10.12
C ILE A 296 -53.61 19.36 11.62
N ASP A 297 -53.24 20.58 12.01
CA ASP A 297 -53.07 20.98 13.41
C ASP A 297 -54.43 21.38 14.02
N GLU A 298 -54.59 21.20 15.35
CA GLU A 298 -55.81 21.46 16.15
C GLU A 298 -56.37 22.91 16.08
N GLY A 299 -55.75 23.80 15.31
CA GLY A 299 -56.18 25.19 15.09
C GLY A 299 -56.64 25.54 13.67
N THR A 300 -56.59 24.61 12.71
CA THR A 300 -56.88 24.92 11.29
C THR A 300 -58.27 24.44 10.87
N SER A 301 -59.32 25.12 11.33
CA SER A 301 -60.70 24.79 10.95
C SER A 301 -61.10 25.48 9.63
N PRO A 302 -61.60 24.77 8.60
CA PRO A 302 -62.00 25.33 7.32
C PRO A 302 -63.49 25.74 7.34
N HIS A 303 -63.85 26.72 8.18
CA HIS A 303 -65.13 27.40 8.04
C HIS A 303 -64.98 28.88 8.37
N THR A 304 -64.71 29.69 7.35
CA THR A 304 -65.43 30.94 7.05
C THR A 304 -65.04 31.42 5.66
N GLU A 305 -65.97 31.32 4.72
CA GLU A 305 -65.94 32.03 3.45
C GLU A 305 -66.55 33.44 3.61
N ASN A 306 -66.04 34.40 2.85
CA ASN A 306 -66.66 35.68 2.45
C ASN A 306 -66.73 36.87 3.44
N ALA A 307 -65.75 37.77 3.33
CA ALA A 307 -66.03 39.21 3.30
C ALA A 307 -64.97 39.94 2.44
N ALA A 308 -65.43 40.46 1.31
CA ALA A 308 -64.66 41.27 0.38
C ALA A 308 -64.04 42.52 1.03
N LYS A 309 -62.81 42.85 0.64
CA LYS A 309 -62.33 44.24 0.56
C LYS A 309 -61.56 44.43 -0.75
N PRO A 310 -61.88 45.46 -1.55
CA PRO A 310 -61.14 45.75 -2.76
C PRO A 310 -59.94 46.64 -2.41
N THR A 311 -58.72 46.15 -2.62
CA THR A 311 -57.54 47.02 -2.72
C THR A 311 -57.24 47.30 -4.19
N LYS A 312 -57.42 48.57 -4.51
CA LYS A 312 -57.27 49.22 -5.80
C LYS A 312 -55.79 49.22 -6.24
N LYS A 313 -55.61 48.84 -7.51
CA LYS A 313 -54.46 49.00 -8.43
C LYS A 313 -53.32 49.94 -8.01
N GLN A 314 -52.08 49.50 -8.24
CA GLN A 314 -51.04 50.08 -9.13
C GLN A 314 -49.66 49.53 -8.70
N ARG A 315 -48.67 49.21 -9.53
CA ARG A 315 -48.46 49.22 -10.98
C ARG A 315 -47.25 48.30 -11.22
N THR A 316 -47.25 47.61 -12.35
CA THR A 316 -46.11 46.90 -12.92
C THR A 316 -44.91 47.83 -13.14
N HIS A 317 -43.68 47.33 -12.96
CA HIS A 317 -42.61 47.28 -13.98
C HIS A 317 -41.31 46.74 -13.36
N SER A 318 -40.88 45.55 -13.81
CA SER A 318 -39.44 45.23 -14.01
C SER A 318 -39.05 45.77 -15.41
N PRO A 319 -37.76 45.88 -15.84
CA PRO A 319 -36.58 45.12 -15.37
C PRO A 319 -35.19 45.83 -15.42
N ALA A 320 -34.16 45.07 -15.02
CA ALA A 320 -32.73 45.12 -15.45
C ALA A 320 -31.82 46.28 -14.98
N GLY A 321 -30.60 45.93 -14.54
CA GLY A 321 -29.51 46.89 -14.33
C GLY A 321 -28.30 46.35 -13.57
N THR A 322 -27.36 45.76 -14.32
CA THR A 322 -26.01 45.34 -13.94
C THR A 322 -25.10 46.53 -13.55
N SER A 323 -24.28 46.43 -12.50
CA SER A 323 -22.90 46.98 -12.33
C SER A 323 -22.47 46.74 -10.86
N SER A 324 -21.40 45.99 -10.57
CA SER A 324 -19.97 46.34 -10.64
C SER A 324 -19.55 47.51 -9.74
N GLY A 325 -18.64 47.23 -8.79
CA GLY A 325 -17.91 48.16 -7.92
C GLY A 325 -17.70 47.49 -6.56
N LEU A 326 -16.62 46.76 -6.27
CA LEU A 326 -15.22 47.20 -6.18
C LEU A 326 -15.08 48.56 -5.45
N LEU A 327 -14.88 48.50 -4.13
CA LEU A 327 -14.22 49.55 -3.38
C LEU A 327 -13.05 48.93 -2.63
N VAL A 328 -11.87 49.33 -3.10
CA VAL A 328 -10.60 49.33 -2.40
C VAL A 328 -10.60 50.61 -1.56
N ASP A 329 -10.22 50.47 -0.29
CA ASP A 329 -9.31 51.38 0.41
C ASP A 329 -8.30 50.52 1.17
#